data_AF-A0A8J8YDG7-F1
#
_entry.id   AF-A0A8J8YDG7-F1
#
_cell.length_a   1.000
_cell.length_b   1.000
_cell.length_c   1.000
_cell.angle_alpha   90.00
_cell.angle_beta   90.00
_cell.angle_gamma   90.00
#
_symmetry.space_group_name_H-M   'P 1'
#
loop_
_entity.id
_entity.type
_entity.pdbx_description
1 polymer ?
#
loop_
_entity_poly.entity_id
_entity_poly.type
_entity_poly.pdbx_seq_one_letter_code
_entity_poly.pdbx_strand_id
1 'polypeptide(L)'
;MASRKPSVSTLSYRLAEVSTMASSNNGVSALFLLAVLLIAASQLAAGINSAVYGACKTIAGGSGLIGVTFCIDALSSDNRSSNVGSYKEFAVIAVDLLTANATSTKSEIDAMLRSSGGGGDATTRCLKSCQAVYGGILQVQAAVGAAVKGGRFQEAISSLEKSASAVKECRDGFGKSNVTSPLSVENDDTFQLAELIVLLIRDEP
;
A
#
# COMPACT_ATOMS: atom_id res chain seq x y z
N MET A 1 14.48 1.90 19.19
CA MET A 1 13.29 1.03 19.27
C MET A 1 12.26 1.56 18.29
N ALA A 2 12.22 1.01 17.07
CA ALA A 2 11.34 1.50 16.01
C ALA A 2 10.00 0.76 16.06
N SER A 3 8.92 1.52 16.19
CA SER A 3 7.55 1.01 16.21
C SER A 3 7.18 0.53 14.79
N ARG A 4 7.01 -0.78 14.61
CA ARG A 4 6.50 -1.38 13.36
C ARG A 4 5.06 -0.90 13.14
N LYS A 5 4.78 -0.27 11.99
CA LYS A 5 3.40 -0.21 11.47
C LYS A 5 3.02 -1.61 10.96
N PRO A 6 1.81 -2.09 11.24
CA PRO A 6 1.37 -3.42 10.81
C PRO A 6 1.10 -3.44 9.30
N SER A 7 1.36 -4.59 8.68
CA SER A 7 0.89 -4.91 7.33
C SER A 7 -0.63 -5.05 7.33
N VAL A 8 -1.27 -4.77 6.20
CA VAL A 8 -2.73 -4.72 5.98
C VAL A 8 -3.43 -6.00 6.48
N SER A 9 -2.76 -7.16 6.43
CA SER A 9 -3.30 -8.43 6.92
C SER A 9 -3.34 -8.60 8.45
N THR A 10 -2.61 -7.78 9.23
CA THR A 10 -2.50 -7.98 10.70
C THR A 10 -3.55 -7.21 11.50
N LEU A 11 -4.30 -6.30 10.88
CA LEU A 11 -5.28 -5.46 11.58
C LEU A 11 -6.56 -6.21 11.99
N SER A 12 -6.87 -7.36 11.38
CA SER A 12 -8.10 -8.12 11.65
C SER A 12 -8.09 -8.96 12.93
N TYR A 13 -6.94 -9.15 13.61
CA TYR A 13 -6.83 -10.15 14.69
C TYR A 13 -6.67 -9.59 16.12
N ARG A 14 -6.61 -8.27 16.32
CA ARG A 14 -6.32 -7.68 17.64
C ARG A 14 -7.50 -6.88 18.18
N LEU A 15 -8.68 -7.48 18.28
CA LEU A 15 -9.81 -6.92 19.03
C LEU A 15 -10.57 -8.01 19.77
N ALA A 16 -10.00 -8.49 20.87
CA ALA A 16 -10.76 -8.99 22.01
C ALA A 16 -9.77 -9.07 23.18
N GLU A 17 -10.02 -8.26 24.20
CA GLU A 17 -9.73 -8.47 25.64
C GLU A 17 -9.68 -7.08 26.30
N VAL A 18 -10.85 -6.59 26.73
CA VAL A 18 -10.93 -5.54 27.75
C VAL A 18 -11.80 -6.11 28.86
N SER A 19 -11.14 -6.55 29.93
CA SER A 19 -11.80 -6.94 31.18
C SER A 19 -12.44 -5.71 31.81
N THR A 20 -13.73 -5.82 32.09
CA THR A 20 -14.55 -4.81 32.77
C THR A 20 -14.40 -4.91 34.29
N MET A 21 -14.07 -3.80 34.95
CA MET A 21 -14.39 -3.60 36.37
C MET A 21 -15.51 -2.56 36.47
N ALA A 22 -16.62 -2.98 37.06
CA ALA A 22 -17.81 -2.17 37.27
C ALA A 22 -17.65 -1.25 38.49
N SER A 23 -18.14 -0.02 38.38
CA SER A 23 -18.58 0.76 39.54
C SER A 23 -19.86 1.52 39.19
N SER A 24 -20.83 1.46 40.09
CA SER A 24 -22.23 1.88 39.92
C SER A 24 -22.39 3.38 40.10
N ASN A 25 -23.06 4.06 39.16
CA ASN A 25 -23.90 5.22 39.46
C ASN A 25 -24.95 5.43 38.35
N ASN A 26 -26.22 5.20 38.71
CA ASN A 26 -27.38 5.23 37.82
C ASN A 26 -27.78 6.67 37.48
N GLY A 27 -27.58 7.08 36.22
CA GLY A 27 -28.16 8.31 35.66
C GLY A 27 -27.27 8.98 34.60
N VAL A 28 -25.97 9.07 34.85
CA VAL A 28 -24.99 9.65 33.91
C VAL A 28 -24.51 8.61 32.89
N SER A 29 -24.63 7.33 33.24
CA SER A 29 -24.15 6.18 32.47
C SER A 29 -24.87 5.99 31.13
N ALA A 30 -26.16 6.29 31.02
CA ALA A 30 -26.91 6.05 29.78
C ALA A 30 -26.55 7.07 28.68
N LEU A 31 -26.35 8.34 29.04
CA LEU A 31 -25.94 9.40 28.11
C LEU A 31 -24.48 9.22 27.67
N PHE A 32 -23.59 8.82 28.58
CA PHE A 32 -22.22 8.46 28.22
C PHE A 32 -22.15 7.22 27.33
N LEU A 33 -22.94 6.17 27.63
CA LEU A 33 -23.02 4.98 26.78
C LEU A 33 -23.62 5.30 25.40
N LEU A 34 -24.64 6.17 25.32
CA LEU A 34 -25.22 6.61 24.05
C LEU A 34 -24.23 7.46 23.24
N ALA A 35 -23.48 8.36 23.90
CA ALA A 35 -22.44 9.15 23.27
C ALA A 35 -21.28 8.26 22.77
N VAL A 36 -20.85 7.26 23.55
CA VAL A 36 -19.85 6.28 23.14
C VAL A 36 -20.38 5.40 22.00
N LEU A 37 -21.67 5.02 22.00
CA LEU A 37 -22.29 4.30 20.89
C LEU A 37 -22.36 5.15 19.61
N LEU A 38 -22.66 6.44 19.73
CA LEU A 38 -22.68 7.38 18.60
C LEU A 38 -21.28 7.62 18.04
N ILE A 39 -20.27 7.71 18.90
CA ILE A 39 -18.85 7.83 18.50
C ILE A 39 -18.35 6.51 17.88
N ALA A 40 -18.78 5.35 18.37
CA ALA A 40 -18.48 4.05 17.77
C ALA A 40 -19.22 3.84 16.43
N ALA A 41 -20.49 4.28 16.32
CA ALA A 41 -21.26 4.25 15.09
C ALA A 41 -20.68 5.17 14.00
N SER A 42 -20.11 6.33 14.39
CA SER A 42 -19.36 7.19 13.45
C SER A 42 -18.09 6.54 12.90
N GLN A 43 -17.51 5.58 13.61
CA GLN A 43 -16.37 4.79 13.15
C GLN A 43 -16.79 3.55 12.35
N LEU A 44 -18.03 3.09 12.53
CA LEU A 44 -18.60 1.94 11.82
C LEU A 44 -19.25 2.34 10.48
N ALA A 45 -19.49 3.63 10.27
CA ALA A 45 -19.87 4.19 8.98
C ALA A 45 -18.65 4.47 8.07
N ALA A 46 -17.59 3.67 8.16
CA ALA A 46 -16.58 3.56 7.10
C ALA A 46 -17.17 2.82 5.89
N GLY A 47 -18.33 3.29 5.40
CA GLY A 47 -18.76 2.99 4.06
C GLY A 47 -17.69 3.51 3.12
N ILE A 48 -17.34 2.73 2.10
CA ILE A 48 -16.40 3.11 1.06
C ILE A 48 -16.61 4.60 0.74
N ASN A 49 -15.59 5.44 0.97
CA ASN A 49 -15.68 6.87 0.67
C ASN A 49 -16.20 6.98 -0.76
N SER A 50 -17.34 7.65 -0.98
CA SER A 50 -17.99 7.69 -2.30
C SER A 50 -17.03 8.19 -3.39
N ALA A 51 -16.09 9.06 -3.02
CA ALA A 51 -14.98 9.50 -3.84
C ALA A 51 -14.02 8.36 -4.24
N VAL A 52 -13.52 7.57 -3.28
CA VAL A 52 -12.65 6.40 -3.55
C VAL A 52 -13.37 5.39 -4.44
N TYR A 53 -14.61 5.05 -4.09
CA TYR A 53 -15.40 4.11 -4.89
C TYR A 53 -15.57 4.59 -6.33
N GLY A 54 -15.99 5.85 -6.50
CA GLY A 54 -16.21 6.45 -7.82
C GLY A 54 -14.93 6.51 -8.66
N ALA A 55 -13.82 6.91 -8.05
CA ALA A 55 -12.51 6.93 -8.70
C ALA A 55 -12.10 5.52 -9.14
N CYS A 56 -12.04 4.56 -8.20
CA CYS A 56 -11.61 3.19 -8.48
C CYS A 56 -12.50 2.48 -9.51
N LYS A 57 -13.82 2.69 -9.47
CA LYS A 57 -14.72 2.14 -10.47
C LYS A 57 -14.41 2.67 -11.86
N THR A 58 -14.10 3.97 -11.97
CA THR A 58 -13.76 4.61 -13.23
C THR A 58 -12.41 4.11 -13.76
N ILE A 59 -11.35 4.22 -12.96
CA ILE A 59 -9.98 4.00 -13.42
C ILE A 59 -9.60 2.51 -13.49
N ALA A 60 -10.09 1.67 -12.57
CA ALA A 60 -9.74 0.26 -12.53
C ALA A 60 -10.73 -0.63 -13.27
N GLY A 61 -12.02 -0.24 -13.31
CA GLY A 61 -13.12 -1.07 -13.83
C GLY A 61 -12.98 -1.50 -15.29
N GLY A 62 -12.25 -0.73 -16.11
CA GLY A 62 -11.98 -1.04 -17.53
C GLY A 62 -10.51 -1.27 -17.86
N SER A 63 -9.59 -1.14 -16.91
CA SER A 63 -8.15 -1.11 -17.20
C SER A 63 -7.57 -2.46 -17.62
N GLY A 64 -8.06 -3.56 -17.02
CA GLY A 64 -7.42 -4.88 -17.10
C GLY A 64 -6.05 -4.98 -16.41
N LEU A 65 -5.56 -3.89 -15.81
CA LEU A 65 -4.23 -3.79 -15.17
C LEU A 65 -4.31 -4.02 -13.67
N ILE A 66 -5.32 -3.45 -13.01
CA ILE A 66 -5.60 -3.63 -11.58
C ILE A 66 -7.07 -3.92 -11.35
N GLY A 67 -7.37 -4.62 -10.25
CA GLY A 67 -8.74 -4.86 -9.82
C GLY A 67 -9.34 -3.65 -9.10
N VAL A 68 -10.65 -3.45 -9.24
CA VAL A 68 -11.39 -2.41 -8.48
C VAL A 68 -11.21 -2.60 -6.97
N THR A 69 -11.24 -3.84 -6.49
CA THR A 69 -11.01 -4.18 -5.07
C THR A 69 -9.64 -3.72 -4.60
N PHE A 70 -8.57 -4.03 -5.35
CA PHE A 70 -7.22 -3.59 -5.00
C PHE A 70 -7.13 -2.07 -4.91
N CYS A 71 -7.70 -1.35 -5.88
CA CYS A 71 -7.71 0.12 -5.86
C CYS A 71 -8.40 0.65 -4.59
N ILE A 72 -9.56 0.11 -4.24
CA ILE A 72 -10.32 0.53 -3.05
C ILE A 72 -9.51 0.24 -1.78
N ASP A 73 -8.97 -0.97 -1.65
CA ASP A 73 -8.22 -1.39 -0.47
C ASP A 73 -6.95 -0.55 -0.30
N ALA A 74 -6.20 -0.33 -1.39
CA ALA A 74 -4.99 0.48 -1.38
C ALA A 74 -5.29 1.92 -0.95
N LEU A 75 -6.22 2.61 -1.63
CA LEU A 75 -6.50 4.02 -1.32
C LEU A 75 -7.19 4.19 0.05
N SER A 76 -8.06 3.26 0.44
CA SER A 76 -8.74 3.32 1.75
C SER A 76 -7.81 3.03 2.93
N SER A 77 -6.60 2.50 2.68
CA SER A 77 -5.57 2.31 3.72
C SER A 77 -4.97 3.63 4.22
N ASP A 78 -5.17 4.74 3.50
CA ASP A 78 -4.72 6.08 3.88
C ASP A 78 -5.93 7.00 4.12
N ASN A 79 -5.99 7.61 5.30
CA ASN A 79 -7.12 8.45 5.70
C ASN A 79 -7.23 9.75 4.87
N ARG A 80 -6.18 10.16 4.16
CA ARG A 80 -6.22 11.33 3.27
C ARG A 80 -7.19 11.12 2.12
N SER A 81 -7.44 9.85 1.73
CA SER A 81 -8.32 9.48 0.63
C SER A 81 -9.79 9.81 0.86
N SER A 82 -10.20 10.19 2.07
CA SER A 82 -11.59 10.62 2.34
C SER A 82 -11.89 12.06 1.91
N ASN A 83 -10.85 12.88 1.72
CA ASN A 83 -10.97 14.33 1.50
C ASN A 83 -10.29 14.80 0.20
N VAL A 84 -10.14 13.91 -0.77
CA VAL A 84 -9.51 14.23 -2.05
C VAL A 84 -10.56 14.57 -3.12
N GLY A 85 -10.25 15.59 -3.91
CA GLY A 85 -11.13 16.14 -4.94
C GLY A 85 -10.70 15.83 -6.38
N SER A 86 -9.52 15.23 -6.60
CA SER A 86 -9.01 14.89 -7.94
C SER A 86 -8.21 13.60 -7.98
N TYR A 87 -8.02 13.01 -9.17
CA TYR A 87 -7.21 11.81 -9.33
C TYR A 87 -5.74 12.08 -9.10
N LYS A 88 -5.24 13.28 -9.37
CA LYS A 88 -3.87 13.70 -9.00
C LYS A 88 -3.68 13.64 -7.48
N GLU A 89 -4.65 14.06 -6.68
CA GLU A 89 -4.53 13.97 -5.22
C GLU A 89 -4.52 12.50 -4.74
N PHE A 90 -5.37 11.65 -5.33
CA PHE A 90 -5.27 10.20 -5.14
C PHE A 90 -3.91 9.64 -5.57
N ALA A 91 -3.34 10.12 -6.68
CA ALA A 91 -2.06 9.67 -7.20
C ALA A 91 -0.92 10.03 -6.25
N VAL A 92 -0.96 11.21 -5.60
CA VAL A 92 -0.01 11.58 -4.56
C VAL A 92 -0.07 10.61 -3.38
N ILE A 93 -1.27 10.22 -2.95
CA ILE A 93 -1.45 9.22 -1.89
C ILE A 93 -0.87 7.87 -2.33
N ALA A 94 -1.20 7.42 -3.55
CA ALA A 94 -0.70 6.16 -4.10
C ALA A 94 0.83 6.14 -4.26
N VAL A 95 1.47 7.28 -4.59
CA VAL A 95 2.94 7.42 -4.59
C VAL A 95 3.53 7.20 -3.20
N ASP A 96 2.89 7.74 -2.15
CA ASP A 96 3.34 7.55 -0.77
C ASP A 96 3.17 6.09 -0.33
N LEU A 97 2.06 5.44 -0.73
CA LEU A 97 1.82 4.01 -0.50
C LEU A 97 2.87 3.13 -1.19
N LEU A 98 3.19 3.42 -2.46
CA LEU A 98 4.27 2.74 -3.19
C LEU A 98 5.62 2.92 -2.49
N THR A 99 5.92 4.12 -2.00
CA THR A 99 7.14 4.40 -1.24
C THR A 99 7.22 3.56 0.04
N ALA A 100 6.12 3.51 0.79
CA ALA A 100 6.03 2.76 2.04
C ALA A 100 6.17 1.25 1.80
N ASN A 101 5.46 0.71 0.80
CA ASN A 101 5.55 -0.69 0.41
C ASN A 101 6.99 -1.04 -0.02
N ALA A 102 7.58 -0.29 -0.95
CA ALA A 102 8.94 -0.51 -1.41
C ALA A 102 9.99 -0.45 -0.28
N THR A 103 9.80 0.46 0.68
CA THR A 103 10.67 0.58 1.87
C THR A 103 10.55 -0.64 2.78
N SER A 104 9.32 -1.11 3.02
CA SER A 104 9.05 -2.30 3.83
C SER A 104 9.65 -3.54 3.17
N THR A 105 9.39 -3.74 1.88
CA THR A 105 9.89 -4.88 1.11
C THR A 105 11.41 -4.88 1.07
N LYS A 106 12.05 -3.74 0.82
CA LYS A 106 13.51 -3.64 0.89
C LYS A 106 14.05 -4.06 2.26
N SER A 107 13.40 -3.61 3.33
CA SER A 107 13.80 -3.95 4.71
C SER A 107 13.66 -5.44 4.99
N GLU A 108 12.62 -6.08 4.46
CA GLU A 108 12.41 -7.52 4.56
C GLU A 108 13.46 -8.31 3.79
N ILE A 109 13.79 -7.89 2.56
CA ILE A 109 14.90 -8.44 1.78
C ILE A 109 16.22 -8.33 2.55
N ASP A 110 16.51 -7.16 3.12
CA ASP A 110 17.72 -6.93 3.89
C ASP A 110 17.79 -7.86 5.13
N ALA A 111 16.65 -8.14 5.76
CA ALA A 111 16.55 -9.08 6.88
C ALA A 111 16.77 -10.54 6.44
N MET A 112 16.17 -10.97 5.33
CA MET A 112 16.38 -12.31 4.76
C MET A 112 17.83 -12.54 4.34
N LEU A 113 18.47 -11.54 3.74
CA LEU A 113 19.88 -11.63 3.35
C LEU A 113 20.83 -11.71 4.56
N ARG A 114 20.46 -11.09 5.68
CA ARG A 114 21.20 -11.19 6.94
C ARG A 114 21.05 -12.57 7.58
N SER A 115 19.85 -13.14 7.56
CA SER A 115 19.59 -14.45 8.15
C SER A 115 20.19 -15.61 7.34
N SER A 116 20.30 -15.47 6.02
CA SER A 116 20.93 -16.48 5.15
C SER A 116 22.47 -16.52 5.23
N GLY A 117 23.08 -15.66 6.06
CA GLY A 117 24.53 -15.55 6.16
C GLY A 117 25.22 -15.10 4.87
N GLY A 118 24.46 -14.54 3.91
CA GLY A 118 24.98 -14.07 2.63
C GLY A 118 25.38 -15.17 1.64
N GLY A 119 24.88 -16.40 1.83
CA GLY A 119 25.18 -17.58 1.01
C GLY A 119 25.00 -17.40 -0.51
N GLY A 120 25.55 -18.34 -1.29
CA GLY A 120 25.54 -18.30 -2.76
C GLY A 120 24.35 -19.00 -3.43
N ASP A 121 23.36 -19.46 -2.65
CA ASP A 121 22.22 -20.20 -3.19
C ASP A 121 21.36 -19.33 -4.13
N ALA A 122 20.51 -20.01 -4.91
CA ALA A 122 19.65 -19.37 -5.89
C ALA A 122 18.75 -18.30 -5.26
N THR A 123 18.13 -18.61 -4.12
CA THR A 123 17.25 -17.69 -3.39
C THR A 123 18.00 -16.41 -2.99
N THR A 124 19.19 -16.53 -2.42
CA THR A 124 20.00 -15.39 -1.97
C THR A 124 20.44 -14.52 -3.15
N ARG A 125 20.78 -15.12 -4.30
CA ARG A 125 21.07 -14.36 -5.53
C ARG A 125 19.85 -13.60 -6.05
N CYS A 126 18.67 -14.23 -6.07
CA CYS A 126 17.42 -13.58 -6.44
C CYS A 126 17.10 -12.42 -5.48
N LEU A 127 17.24 -12.63 -4.16
CA LEU A 127 17.04 -11.60 -3.15
C LEU A 127 17.98 -10.40 -3.34
N LYS A 128 19.26 -10.61 -3.66
CA LYS A 128 20.20 -9.51 -3.96
C LYS A 128 19.79 -8.73 -5.20
N SER A 129 19.30 -9.42 -6.25
CA SER A 129 18.77 -8.74 -7.44
C SER A 129 17.55 -7.88 -7.09
N CYS A 130 16.58 -8.44 -6.36
CA CYS A 130 15.42 -7.70 -5.90
C CYS A 130 15.79 -6.54 -4.97
N GLN A 131 16.77 -6.70 -4.10
CA GLN A 131 17.29 -5.64 -3.23
C GLN A 131 17.73 -4.41 -4.05
N ALA A 132 18.43 -4.66 -5.18
CA ALA A 132 18.87 -3.60 -6.08
C ALA A 132 17.69 -2.93 -6.80
N VAL A 133 16.70 -3.71 -7.26
CA VAL A 133 15.46 -3.21 -7.85
C VAL A 133 14.73 -2.26 -6.89
N TYR A 134 14.43 -2.70 -5.67
CA TYR A 134 13.75 -1.86 -4.67
C TYR A 134 14.59 -0.64 -4.25
N GLY A 135 15.92 -0.77 -4.20
CA GLY A 135 16.81 0.37 -4.03
C GLY A 135 16.67 1.42 -5.14
N GLY A 136 16.58 0.99 -6.40
CA GLY A 136 16.37 1.86 -7.55
C GLY A 136 15.02 2.56 -7.55
N ILE A 137 13.94 1.85 -7.20
CA ILE A 137 12.58 2.44 -7.05
C ILE A 137 12.62 3.57 -6.03
N LEU A 138 13.20 3.33 -4.84
CA LEU A 138 13.29 4.33 -3.78
C LEU A 138 14.13 5.55 -4.17
N GLN A 139 15.16 5.38 -5.01
CA GLN A 139 15.98 6.50 -5.50
C GLN A 139 15.18 7.47 -6.39
N VAL A 140 14.22 6.97 -7.18
CA VAL A 140 13.45 7.81 -8.12
C VAL A 140 12.12 8.29 -7.54
N GLN A 141 11.65 7.71 -6.44
CA GLN A 141 10.31 7.92 -5.91
C GLN A 141 10.02 9.39 -5.51
N ALA A 142 11.02 10.10 -4.99
CA ALA A 142 10.88 11.53 -4.69
C ALA A 142 10.63 12.37 -5.97
N ALA A 143 11.31 12.04 -7.07
CA ALA A 143 11.12 12.69 -8.36
C ALA A 143 9.74 12.35 -8.94
N VAL A 144 9.28 11.10 -8.81
CA VAL A 144 7.92 10.69 -9.19
C VAL A 144 6.89 11.53 -8.44
N GLY A 145 7.00 11.64 -7.12
CA GLY A 145 6.09 12.47 -6.32
C GLY A 145 6.09 13.94 -6.73
N ALA A 146 7.26 14.51 -7.03
CA ALA A 146 7.38 15.88 -7.52
C ALA A 146 6.79 16.06 -8.92
N ALA A 147 6.92 15.06 -9.80
CA ALA A 147 6.35 15.07 -11.14
C ALA A 147 4.82 14.99 -11.10
N VAL A 148 4.25 14.10 -10.28
CA VAL A 148 2.79 14.00 -10.08
C VAL A 148 2.23 15.29 -9.51
N LYS A 149 2.82 15.85 -8.44
CA LYS A 149 2.37 17.12 -7.85
C LYS A 149 2.46 18.29 -8.85
N GLY A 150 3.51 18.30 -9.67
CA GLY A 150 3.78 19.34 -10.66
C GLY A 150 3.09 19.13 -12.02
N GLY A 151 2.24 18.11 -12.19
CA GLY A 151 1.54 17.84 -13.46
C GLY A 151 2.43 17.30 -14.59
N ARG A 152 3.67 16.90 -14.30
CA ARG A 152 4.60 16.31 -15.29
C ARG A 152 4.33 14.82 -15.45
N PHE A 153 3.11 14.47 -15.83
CA PHE A 153 2.63 13.08 -15.78
C PHE A 153 3.43 12.13 -16.68
N GLN A 154 3.88 12.56 -17.86
CA GLN A 154 4.70 11.70 -18.73
C GLN A 154 6.03 11.29 -18.08
N GLU A 155 6.65 12.18 -17.30
CA GLU A 155 7.88 11.88 -16.54
C GLU A 155 7.61 10.87 -15.42
N ALA A 156 6.49 11.04 -14.71
CA ALA A 156 6.05 10.10 -13.67
C ALA A 156 5.72 8.72 -14.27
N ILE A 157 4.91 8.66 -15.34
CA ILE A 157 4.53 7.42 -16.03
C ILE A 157 5.77 6.65 -16.48
N SER A 158 6.71 7.31 -17.17
CA SER A 158 7.93 6.64 -17.64
C SER A 158 8.74 6.03 -16.49
N SER A 159 8.79 6.70 -15.33
CA SER A 159 9.50 6.21 -14.16
C SER A 159 8.78 5.04 -13.47
N LEU A 160 7.44 5.10 -13.42
CA LEU A 160 6.58 4.06 -12.85
C LEU A 160 6.58 2.80 -13.71
N GLU A 161 6.49 2.92 -15.03
CA GLU A 161 6.54 1.78 -15.96
C GLU A 161 7.90 1.06 -15.91
N LYS A 162 8.99 1.82 -15.76
CA LYS A 162 10.33 1.25 -15.51
C LYS A 162 10.38 0.49 -14.18
N SER A 163 9.83 1.07 -13.12
CA SER A 163 9.75 0.44 -11.80
C SER A 163 8.92 -0.86 -11.84
N ALA A 164 7.75 -0.82 -12.47
CA ALA A 164 6.88 -1.97 -12.67
C ALA A 164 7.57 -3.10 -13.46
N SER A 165 8.32 -2.74 -14.51
CA SER A 165 9.10 -3.70 -15.30
C SER A 165 10.22 -4.34 -14.48
N ALA A 166 10.97 -3.55 -13.70
CA ALA A 166 12.04 -4.07 -12.86
C ALA A 166 11.52 -5.02 -11.75
N VAL A 167 10.33 -4.74 -11.19
CA VAL A 167 9.69 -5.62 -10.20
C VAL A 167 9.25 -6.95 -10.83
N LYS A 168 8.75 -6.94 -12.07
CA LYS A 168 8.48 -8.17 -12.83
C LYS A 168 9.75 -9.00 -13.01
N GLU A 169 10.87 -8.36 -13.36
CA GLU A 169 12.15 -9.07 -13.48
C GLU A 169 12.62 -9.70 -12.15
N CYS A 170 12.44 -8.98 -11.03
CA CYS A 170 12.69 -9.51 -9.69
C CYS A 170 11.85 -10.76 -9.42
N ARG A 171 10.53 -10.69 -9.68
CA ARG A 171 9.60 -11.81 -9.52
C ARG A 171 10.00 -13.02 -10.37
N ASP A 172 10.19 -12.79 -11.66
CA ASP A 172 10.50 -13.85 -12.64
C ASP A 172 11.86 -14.50 -12.36
N GLY A 173 12.79 -13.77 -11.74
CA GLY A 173 14.10 -14.29 -11.35
C GLY A 173 14.05 -15.51 -10.43
N PHE A 174 13.07 -15.56 -9.51
CA PHE A 174 12.87 -16.72 -8.64
C PHE A 174 12.38 -17.94 -9.44
N GLY A 175 11.38 -17.75 -10.30
CA GLY A 175 10.84 -18.81 -11.14
C GLY A 175 11.89 -19.37 -12.12
N LYS A 176 12.66 -18.49 -12.77
CA LYS A 176 13.77 -18.88 -13.67
C LYS A 176 14.88 -19.66 -12.94
N SER A 177 14.99 -19.50 -11.63
CA SER A 177 15.94 -20.20 -10.78
C SER A 177 15.35 -21.44 -10.09
N ASN A 178 14.12 -21.84 -10.45
CA ASN A 178 13.38 -22.95 -9.84
C ASN A 178 13.25 -22.85 -8.30
N VAL A 179 13.10 -21.63 -7.79
CA VAL A 179 12.87 -21.38 -6.35
C VAL A 179 11.55 -20.64 -6.15
N THR A 180 10.84 -20.95 -5.08
CA THR A 180 9.65 -20.20 -4.68
C THR A 180 10.04 -18.82 -4.20
N SER A 181 9.39 -17.79 -4.73
CA SER A 181 9.63 -16.40 -4.30
C SER A 181 9.07 -16.18 -2.88
N PRO A 182 9.88 -15.71 -1.93
CA PRO A 182 9.38 -15.22 -0.64
C PRO A 182 8.76 -13.82 -0.76
N LEU A 183 8.78 -13.19 -1.95
CA LEU A 183 8.37 -11.81 -2.20
C LEU A 183 7.16 -11.72 -3.16
N SER A 184 6.38 -12.79 -3.32
CA SER A 184 5.33 -12.82 -4.35
C SER A 184 4.29 -11.72 -4.13
N VAL A 185 3.84 -11.54 -2.88
CA VAL A 185 2.83 -10.55 -2.51
C VAL A 185 3.39 -9.13 -2.67
N GLU A 186 4.59 -8.89 -2.15
CA GLU A 186 5.21 -7.58 -2.16
C GLU A 186 5.51 -7.09 -3.58
N ASN A 187 5.93 -8.01 -4.46
CA ASN A 187 6.14 -7.72 -5.87
C ASN A 187 4.82 -7.51 -6.63
N ASP A 188 3.73 -8.16 -6.23
CA ASP A 188 2.40 -7.90 -6.78
C ASP A 188 1.88 -6.54 -6.34
N ASP A 189 1.94 -6.23 -5.06
CA ASP A 189 1.51 -4.94 -4.50
C ASP A 189 2.29 -3.78 -5.13
N THR A 190 3.61 -3.88 -5.23
CA THR A 190 4.44 -2.84 -5.85
C THR A 190 4.07 -2.61 -7.31
N PHE A 191 3.83 -3.70 -8.06
CA PHE A 191 3.40 -3.61 -9.46
C PHE A 191 2.02 -2.93 -9.56
N GLN A 192 1.05 -3.38 -8.78
CA GLN A 192 -0.30 -2.84 -8.83
C GLN A 192 -0.40 -1.41 -8.31
N LEU A 193 0.41 -1.01 -7.32
CA LEU A 193 0.51 0.39 -6.87
C LEU A 193 1.09 1.28 -7.97
N ALA A 194 2.10 0.83 -8.71
CA ALA A 194 2.64 1.58 -9.84
C ALA A 194 1.59 1.79 -10.94
N GLU A 195 0.86 0.74 -11.31
CA GLU A 195 -0.22 0.82 -12.29
C GLU A 195 -1.39 1.70 -11.80
N LEU A 196 -1.74 1.64 -10.51
CA LEU A 196 -2.75 2.52 -9.92
C LEU A 196 -2.38 4.00 -10.09
N ILE A 197 -1.13 4.37 -9.81
CA ILE A 197 -0.67 5.76 -9.99
C ILE A 197 -0.77 6.16 -11.47
N VAL A 198 -0.34 5.28 -12.39
CA VAL A 198 -0.40 5.54 -13.84
C VAL A 198 -1.84 5.75 -14.31
N LEU A 199 -2.79 4.92 -13.87
CA LEU A 199 -4.21 5.07 -14.21
C LEU A 199 -4.78 6.39 -13.70
N LEU A 200 -4.53 6.72 -12.43
CA LEU A 200 -4.99 7.96 -11.82
C LEU A 200 -4.51 9.22 -12.58
N ILE A 201 -3.23 9.27 -12.96
CA ILE A 201 -2.68 10.44 -13.66
C ILE A 201 -2.96 10.47 -15.16
N ARG A 202 -3.36 9.34 -15.78
CA ARG A 202 -3.83 9.29 -17.17
C ARG A 202 -5.25 9.82 -17.32
N ASP A 203 -6.09 9.57 -16.32
CA ASP A 203 -7.49 10.01 -16.29
C ASP A 203 -7.67 11.40 -15.61
N GLU A 204 -6.60 12.03 -15.13
CA GLU A 204 -6.67 13.39 -14.57
C GLU A 204 -7.03 14.42 -15.67
N PRO A 205 -8.10 15.23 -15.49
CA PRO A 205 -8.53 16.23 -16.47
C PRO A 205 -7.57 17.40 -16.70
#